data_AF-A0A0G2FTP8-F1
#
_entry.id   AF-A0A0G2FTP8-F1
#
_cell.length_a   1.000
_cell.length_b   1.000
_cell.length_c   1.000
_cell.angle_alpha   90.00
_cell.angle_beta   90.00
_cell.angle_gamma   90.00
#
_symmetry.space_group_name_H-M   'P 1'
#
loop_
_entity.id
_entity.type
_entity.pdbx_description
1 polymer ?
#
loop_
_entity_poly.entity_id
_entity_poly.type
_entity_poly.pdbx_seq_one_letter_code
_entity_poly.pdbx_strand_id
1 'polypeptide(L)'
;MPSYKTGPTTAQRSAGAAPKSTGQKRRGRPPRQPSPTPREVFERQAAPRYVPFLCEWTGCKAELENVARLRKHIHVVHGRMDPLLCRWAHCRDKARVFAQEFEFQDHVDEEHLTPFVWHVGDGQRNERPISKADETSEELPAYLLGTDGEQVTPWVKDQEIQDFLTWRENRRRLKHLLMQRDANAPSEDEDEDEDVSNEEPLSA
;
A
#
# COMPACT_ATOMS: atom_id res chain seq x y z
N MET A 1 53.24 20.78 18.59
CA MET A 1 53.24 20.08 19.90
C MET A 1 53.38 21.11 21.00
N PRO A 2 52.27 21.52 21.62
CA PRO A 2 52.26 21.62 23.08
C PRO A 2 51.10 20.81 23.68
N SER A 3 51.47 19.91 24.60
CA SER A 3 50.60 19.00 25.33
C SER A 3 50.00 19.74 26.54
N TYR A 4 48.68 19.82 26.62
CA TYR A 4 47.98 20.22 27.84
C TYR A 4 47.22 19.00 28.36
N LYS A 5 47.58 18.60 29.59
CA LYS A 5 46.89 17.55 30.36
C LYS A 5 45.83 18.23 31.21
N THR A 6 44.57 17.90 31.00
CA THR A 6 43.47 18.27 31.89
C THR A 6 42.87 16.99 32.47
N GLY A 7 43.05 16.79 33.78
CA GLY A 7 42.48 15.68 34.52
C GLY A 7 41.00 15.93 34.86
N PRO A 8 40.18 14.87 35.04
CA PRO A 8 38.77 15.04 35.35
C PRO A 8 38.58 15.37 36.83
N THR A 9 37.87 16.47 37.12
CA THR A 9 37.46 16.86 38.46
C THR A 9 36.08 16.27 38.75
N THR A 10 36.04 15.22 39.58
CA THR A 10 34.80 14.57 40.01
C THR A 10 34.16 15.39 41.12
N ALA A 11 33.09 16.12 40.80
CA ALA A 11 32.25 16.79 41.81
C ALA A 11 31.12 15.85 42.23
N GLN A 12 31.31 15.16 43.36
CA GLN A 12 30.30 14.36 44.04
C GLN A 12 29.22 15.30 44.61
N ARG A 13 28.03 15.31 44.01
CA ARG A 13 26.84 15.91 44.62
C ARG A 13 26.16 14.85 45.49
N SER A 14 26.09 15.12 46.79
CA SER A 14 25.35 14.31 47.76
C SER A 14 23.84 14.40 47.49
N ALA A 15 23.21 13.25 47.28
CA ALA A 15 21.77 13.11 47.14
C ALA A 15 21.10 13.26 48.52
N GLY A 16 20.27 14.28 48.68
CA GLY A 16 19.33 14.36 49.80
C GLY A 16 18.25 13.30 49.64
N ALA A 17 18.02 12.52 50.71
CA ALA A 17 17.00 11.48 50.73
C ALA A 17 15.59 12.12 50.79
N ALA A 18 14.79 11.89 49.75
CA ALA A 18 13.36 12.23 49.76
C ALA A 18 12.57 11.19 50.58
N PRO A 19 11.51 11.62 51.32
CA PRO A 19 10.69 10.70 52.11
C PRO A 19 9.88 9.78 51.20
N LYS A 20 9.86 8.49 51.55
CA LYS A 20 9.11 7.45 50.83
C LYS A 20 7.62 7.64 51.09
N SER A 21 6.89 8.25 50.14
CA SER A 21 5.43 8.25 50.18
C SER A 21 4.91 6.86 49.73
N THR A 22 4.31 6.15 50.67
CA THR A 22 3.57 4.91 50.44
C THR A 22 2.21 5.26 49.83
N GLY A 23 2.15 5.44 48.51
CA GLY A 23 0.91 5.69 47.78
C GLY A 23 0.81 4.80 46.55
N GLN A 24 -0.19 3.94 46.48
CA GLN A 24 -0.45 3.09 45.32
C GLN A 24 -0.85 3.97 44.12
N LYS A 25 0.01 4.07 43.10
CA LYS A 25 -0.29 4.79 41.85
C LYS A 25 -1.49 4.15 41.16
N ARG A 26 -2.51 4.97 40.86
CA ARG A 26 -3.69 4.54 40.09
C ARG A 26 -3.27 4.10 38.68
N ARG A 27 -3.79 2.95 38.23
CA ARG A 27 -3.49 2.38 36.91
C ARG A 27 -4.17 3.22 35.83
N GLY A 28 -3.40 4.11 35.19
CA GLY A 28 -3.80 4.81 33.97
C GLY A 28 -3.89 3.88 32.77
N ARG A 29 -4.53 4.36 31.70
CA ARG A 29 -4.67 3.63 30.42
C ARG A 29 -3.29 3.22 29.92
N PRO A 30 -3.09 1.95 29.50
CA PRO A 30 -1.79 1.51 29.01
C PRO A 30 -1.33 2.38 27.82
N PRO A 31 -0.01 2.63 27.70
CA PRO A 31 0.54 3.44 26.63
C PRO A 31 0.10 2.87 25.27
N ARG A 32 -0.29 3.76 24.35
CA ARG A 32 -0.63 3.35 22.98
C ARG A 32 0.61 2.71 22.37
N GLN A 33 0.41 1.57 21.70
CA GLN A 33 1.47 0.94 20.93
C GLN A 33 2.01 1.94 19.90
N PRO A 34 3.32 1.98 19.67
CA PRO A 34 3.90 2.86 18.67
C PRO A 34 3.30 2.55 17.29
N SER A 35 2.99 3.60 16.53
CA SER A 35 2.51 3.44 15.16
C SER A 35 3.55 2.69 14.31
N PRO A 36 3.12 1.77 13.43
CA PRO A 36 4.05 1.02 12.59
C PRO A 36 4.86 1.96 11.70
N THR A 37 6.11 1.61 11.46
CA THR A 37 7.00 2.39 10.59
C THR A 37 6.53 2.28 9.13
N PRO A 38 6.81 3.28 8.26
CA PRO A 38 6.46 3.21 6.85
C PRO A 38 7.00 1.95 6.14
N ARG A 39 8.17 1.45 6.58
CA ARG A 39 8.76 0.22 6.05
C ARG A 39 7.97 -1.03 6.44
N GLU A 40 7.52 -1.14 7.69
CA GLU A 40 6.67 -2.25 8.13
C GLU A 40 5.29 -2.22 7.45
N VAL A 41 4.75 -1.02 7.23
CA VAL A 41 3.52 -0.82 6.47
C VAL A 41 3.73 -1.29 5.02
N PHE A 42 4.83 -0.87 4.40
CA PHE A 42 5.21 -1.30 3.05
C PHE A 42 5.40 -2.82 2.99
N GLU A 43 6.20 -3.44 3.85
CA GLU A 43 6.45 -4.89 3.83
C GLU A 43 5.17 -5.71 4.03
N ARG A 44 4.24 -5.23 4.88
CA ARG A 44 2.91 -5.85 5.05
C ARG A 44 2.05 -5.76 3.80
N GLN A 45 2.21 -4.70 3.01
CA GLN A 45 1.44 -4.43 1.79
C GLN A 45 2.12 -4.93 0.52
N ALA A 46 3.44 -5.12 0.56
CA ALA A 46 4.30 -5.46 -0.56
C ALA A 46 4.15 -6.92 -0.99
N ALA A 47 3.51 -7.76 -0.18
CA ALA A 47 3.08 -9.08 -0.61
C ALA A 47 1.77 -8.95 -1.40
N PRO A 48 1.79 -9.03 -2.74
CA PRO A 48 0.56 -9.00 -3.52
C PRO A 48 -0.30 -10.22 -3.15
N ARG A 49 -1.51 -9.97 -2.67
CA ARG A 49 -2.51 -11.01 -2.43
C ARG A 49 -3.30 -11.20 -3.72
N TYR A 50 -2.97 -12.26 -4.44
CA TYR A 50 -3.71 -12.61 -5.66
C TYR A 50 -4.97 -13.39 -5.33
N VAL A 51 -6.03 -13.11 -6.07
CA VAL A 51 -7.25 -13.90 -6.02
C VAL A 51 -7.02 -15.18 -6.84
N PRO A 52 -7.23 -16.38 -6.27
CA PRO A 52 -7.08 -17.63 -7.03
C PRO A 52 -8.20 -17.77 -8.06
N PHE A 53 -7.86 -18.29 -9.24
CA PHE A 53 -8.81 -18.61 -10.30
C PHE A 53 -9.33 -20.03 -10.10
N LEU A 54 -10.46 -20.16 -9.41
CA LEU A 54 -11.06 -21.45 -9.11
C LEU A 54 -11.85 -21.97 -10.31
N CYS A 55 -11.64 -23.23 -10.66
CA CYS A 55 -12.51 -23.91 -11.62
C CYS A 55 -13.79 -24.40 -10.92
N GLU A 56 -14.94 -23.82 -11.27
CA GLU A 56 -16.23 -24.18 -10.66
C GLU A 56 -16.95 -25.29 -11.43
N TRP A 57 -16.22 -26.11 -12.20
CA TRP A 57 -16.79 -27.28 -12.84
C TRP A 57 -17.24 -28.29 -11.77
N THR A 58 -18.36 -28.99 -11.99
CA THR A 58 -18.85 -29.98 -11.02
C THR A 58 -17.78 -31.03 -10.69
N GLY A 59 -17.28 -31.02 -9.46
CA GLY A 59 -16.26 -31.95 -8.97
C GLY A 59 -14.81 -31.58 -9.29
N CYS A 60 -14.56 -30.44 -9.95
CA CYS A 60 -13.22 -29.90 -10.13
C CYS A 60 -12.83 -29.02 -8.94
N LYS A 61 -11.56 -29.10 -8.51
CA LYS A 61 -10.99 -28.29 -7.42
C LYS A 61 -9.68 -27.63 -7.87
N ALA A 62 -9.55 -27.38 -9.16
CA ALA A 62 -8.34 -26.77 -9.71
C ALA A 62 -8.30 -25.30 -9.30
N GLU A 63 -7.20 -24.91 -8.66
CA GLU A 63 -6.87 -23.53 -8.36
C GLU A 63 -5.79 -23.08 -9.36
N LEU A 64 -6.08 -22.02 -10.10
CA LEU A 64 -5.23 -21.52 -11.17
C LEU A 64 -4.79 -20.09 -10.89
N GLU A 65 -3.69 -19.67 -11.52
CA GLU A 65 -3.06 -18.37 -11.30
C GLU A 65 -3.62 -17.25 -12.21
N ASN A 66 -4.23 -17.62 -13.34
CA ASN A 66 -4.62 -16.71 -14.41
C ASN A 66 -5.78 -17.32 -15.22
N VAL A 67 -6.65 -16.47 -15.78
CA VAL A 67 -7.73 -16.82 -16.71
C VAL A 67 -7.25 -17.67 -17.89
N ALA A 68 -6.12 -17.34 -18.50
CA ALA A 68 -5.55 -18.09 -19.63
C ALA A 68 -5.24 -19.54 -19.26
N ARG A 69 -4.77 -19.77 -18.02
CA ARG A 69 -4.57 -21.15 -17.51
C ARG A 69 -5.92 -21.82 -17.25
N LEU A 70 -6.89 -21.10 -16.70
CA LEU A 70 -8.24 -21.63 -16.48
C LEU A 70 -8.93 -22.02 -17.79
N ARG A 71 -8.89 -21.17 -18.82
CA ARG A 71 -9.42 -21.47 -20.16
C ARG A 71 -8.79 -22.74 -20.74
N LYS A 72 -7.45 -22.83 -20.70
CA LYS A 72 -6.72 -24.02 -21.16
C LYS A 72 -7.08 -25.26 -20.34
N HIS A 73 -7.23 -25.12 -19.02
CA HIS A 73 -7.64 -26.19 -18.13
C HIS A 73 -9.03 -26.73 -18.52
N ILE A 74 -10.02 -25.86 -18.73
CA ILE A 74 -11.37 -26.28 -19.10
C ILE A 74 -11.36 -27.02 -20.44
N HIS A 75 -10.67 -26.50 -21.45
CA HIS A 75 -10.56 -27.16 -22.75
C HIS A 75 -9.89 -28.55 -22.65
N VAL A 76 -8.79 -28.69 -21.93
CA VAL A 76 -8.04 -29.95 -21.87
C VAL A 76 -8.71 -30.98 -20.95
N VAL A 77 -9.27 -30.55 -19.82
CA VAL A 77 -9.81 -31.45 -18.78
C VAL A 77 -11.31 -31.71 -18.99
N HIS A 78 -12.07 -30.73 -19.46
CA HIS A 78 -13.52 -30.83 -19.61
C HIS A 78 -13.99 -30.84 -21.07
N GLY A 79 -13.20 -30.30 -22.01
CA GLY A 79 -13.51 -30.27 -23.45
C GLY A 79 -13.26 -31.56 -24.23
N ARG A 80 -12.82 -32.65 -23.56
CA ARG A 80 -12.63 -33.98 -24.19
C ARG A 80 -13.73 -34.99 -23.86
N MET A 81 -14.75 -34.57 -23.10
CA MET A 81 -15.83 -35.45 -22.67
C MET A 81 -16.91 -35.50 -23.75
N ASP A 82 -17.28 -36.70 -24.18
CA ASP A 82 -18.43 -36.94 -25.07
C ASP A 82 -19.59 -37.51 -24.22
N PRO A 83 -20.77 -36.85 -24.15
CA PRO A 83 -21.15 -35.60 -24.83
C PRO A 83 -20.53 -34.34 -24.21
N LEU A 84 -20.23 -33.35 -25.08
CA LEU A 84 -19.77 -32.03 -24.68
C LEU A 84 -20.92 -31.27 -24.01
N LEU A 85 -20.91 -31.26 -22.67
CA LEU A 85 -21.92 -30.61 -21.83
C LEU A 85 -21.23 -29.62 -20.89
N CYS A 86 -21.79 -28.42 -20.77
CA CYS A 86 -21.32 -27.47 -19.76
C CYS A 86 -21.80 -27.90 -18.37
N ARG A 87 -20.85 -28.14 -17.44
CA ARG A 87 -21.16 -28.47 -16.04
C ARG A 87 -20.57 -27.45 -15.08
N TRP A 88 -20.53 -26.18 -15.47
CA TRP A 88 -20.19 -25.10 -14.56
C TRP A 88 -21.25 -24.97 -13.45
N ALA A 89 -20.85 -24.67 -12.23
CA ALA A 89 -21.71 -24.68 -11.02
C ALA A 89 -23.04 -23.92 -11.21
N HIS A 90 -23.00 -22.77 -11.88
CA HIS A 90 -24.17 -21.89 -12.09
C HIS A 90 -24.55 -21.68 -13.56
N CYS A 91 -24.15 -22.58 -14.48
CA CYS A 91 -24.55 -22.47 -15.88
C CYS A 91 -26.07 -22.62 -16.07
N ARG A 92 -26.65 -21.79 -16.95
CA ARG A 92 -28.06 -21.87 -17.34
C ARG A 92 -28.30 -23.01 -18.35
N ASP A 93 -27.33 -23.28 -19.22
CA ASP A 93 -27.41 -24.23 -20.32
C ASP A 93 -26.77 -25.60 -20.00
N LYS A 94 -26.93 -26.11 -18.77
CA LYS A 94 -26.32 -27.38 -18.34
C LYS A 94 -26.72 -28.61 -19.16
N ALA A 95 -27.88 -28.55 -19.82
CA ALA A 95 -28.42 -29.63 -20.63
C ALA A 95 -28.08 -29.49 -22.13
N ARG A 96 -27.47 -28.38 -22.55
CA ARG A 96 -27.10 -28.15 -23.95
C ARG A 96 -25.91 -29.01 -24.32
N VAL A 97 -26.11 -29.92 -25.27
CA VAL A 97 -25.04 -30.67 -25.92
C VAL A 97 -24.46 -29.81 -27.03
N PHE A 98 -23.15 -29.59 -26.98
CA PHE A 98 -22.42 -28.90 -28.03
C PHE A 98 -21.94 -29.93 -29.07
N ALA A 99 -22.15 -29.64 -30.35
CA ALA A 99 -21.68 -30.51 -31.42
C ALA A 99 -20.19 -30.29 -31.72
N GLN A 100 -19.73 -29.05 -31.56
CA GLN A 100 -18.38 -28.63 -31.86
C GLN A 100 -17.68 -28.09 -30.62
N GLU A 101 -16.38 -28.34 -30.52
CA GLU A 101 -15.56 -27.86 -29.42
C GLU A 101 -15.46 -26.32 -29.36
N PHE A 102 -15.46 -25.67 -30.54
CA PHE A 102 -15.44 -24.21 -30.61
C PHE A 102 -16.70 -23.58 -30.01
N GLU A 103 -17.89 -24.12 -30.28
CA GLU A 103 -19.15 -23.63 -29.69
C GLU A 103 -19.17 -23.80 -28.16
N PHE A 104 -18.58 -24.88 -27.67
CA PHE A 104 -18.41 -25.12 -26.24
C PHE A 104 -17.45 -24.11 -25.60
N GLN A 105 -16.33 -23.82 -26.26
CA GLN A 105 -15.35 -22.83 -25.77
C GLN A 105 -15.95 -21.43 -25.74
N ASP A 106 -16.64 -21.03 -26.81
CA ASP A 106 -17.29 -19.72 -26.92
C ASP A 106 -18.34 -19.54 -25.81
N HIS A 107 -19.18 -20.54 -25.60
CA HIS A 107 -20.11 -20.56 -24.47
C HIS A 107 -19.41 -20.39 -23.12
N VAL A 108 -18.31 -21.11 -22.88
CA VAL A 108 -17.57 -20.99 -21.62
C VAL A 108 -16.93 -19.62 -21.44
N ASP A 109 -16.36 -19.09 -22.52
CA ASP A 109 -15.69 -17.80 -22.51
C ASP A 109 -16.66 -16.64 -22.29
N GLU A 110 -17.83 -16.65 -22.93
CA GLU A 110 -18.84 -15.59 -22.82
C GLU A 110 -19.66 -15.69 -21.52
N GLU A 111 -20.17 -16.89 -21.19
CA GLU A 111 -21.10 -17.04 -20.06
C GLU A 111 -20.39 -17.13 -18.71
N HIS A 112 -19.20 -17.75 -18.64
CA HIS A 112 -18.52 -18.02 -17.36
C HIS A 112 -17.26 -17.19 -17.18
N LEU A 113 -16.34 -17.19 -18.16
CA LEU A 113 -15.05 -16.52 -17.97
C LEU A 113 -15.15 -15.00 -18.09
N THR A 114 -15.97 -14.46 -19.00
CA THR A 114 -16.10 -13.01 -19.16
C THR A 114 -16.59 -12.35 -17.88
N PRO A 115 -17.72 -12.74 -17.26
CA PRO A 115 -18.14 -12.13 -15.98
C PRO A 115 -17.09 -12.29 -14.88
N PHE A 116 -16.36 -13.40 -14.87
CA PHE A 116 -15.30 -13.65 -13.90
C PHE A 116 -14.11 -12.68 -14.11
N VAL A 117 -13.62 -12.51 -15.34
CA VAL A 117 -12.55 -11.57 -15.70
C VAL A 117 -12.94 -10.14 -15.33
N TRP A 118 -14.19 -9.75 -15.54
CA TRP A 118 -14.67 -8.43 -15.15
C TRP A 118 -14.62 -8.20 -13.63
N HIS A 119 -14.73 -9.26 -12.83
CA HIS A 119 -14.70 -9.17 -11.37
C HIS A 119 -13.28 -9.19 -10.79
N VAL A 120 -12.40 -10.07 -11.30
CA VAL A 120 -11.06 -10.30 -10.70
C VAL A 120 -9.89 -9.90 -11.59
N GLY A 121 -10.13 -9.53 -12.85
CA GLY A 121 -9.12 -9.27 -13.87
C GLY A 121 -8.52 -10.56 -14.47
N ASP A 122 -7.46 -10.40 -15.26
CA ASP A 122 -6.81 -11.53 -15.97
C ASP A 122 -5.88 -12.37 -15.08
N GLY A 123 -5.44 -11.85 -13.95
CA GLY A 123 -4.45 -12.49 -13.08
C GLY A 123 -3.00 -12.30 -13.56
N GLN A 124 -2.05 -12.97 -12.90
CA GLN A 124 -0.63 -12.77 -13.19
C GLN A 124 -0.28 -13.26 -14.61
N ARG A 125 0.28 -12.38 -15.44
CA ARG A 125 0.88 -12.81 -16.71
C ARG A 125 2.25 -13.40 -16.41
N ASN A 126 2.43 -14.68 -16.73
CA ASN A 126 3.73 -15.35 -16.67
C ASN A 126 4.64 -14.98 -17.86
N GLU A 127 4.17 -14.09 -18.72
CA GLU A 127 5.00 -13.44 -19.73
C GLU A 127 6.07 -12.62 -18.99
N ARG A 128 7.30 -12.66 -19.48
CA ARG A 128 8.37 -11.84 -18.91
C ARG A 128 7.84 -10.40 -18.82
N PRO A 129 8.16 -9.63 -17.75
CA PRO A 129 7.88 -8.20 -17.75
C PRO A 129 8.33 -7.71 -19.10
N ILE A 130 7.48 -6.95 -19.82
CA ILE A 130 7.87 -6.30 -21.07
C ILE A 130 9.22 -5.69 -20.75
N SER A 131 10.28 -6.36 -21.21
CA SER A 131 11.60 -5.89 -20.92
C SER A 131 11.62 -4.49 -21.51
N LYS A 132 12.35 -3.58 -20.90
CA LYS A 132 12.70 -2.24 -21.39
C LYS A 132 13.30 -2.24 -22.82
N ALA A 133 13.10 -3.27 -23.62
CA ALA A 133 13.37 -3.40 -25.04
C ALA A 133 12.56 -2.42 -25.92
N ASP A 134 11.62 -1.66 -25.35
CA ASP A 134 11.03 -0.49 -26.01
C ASP A 134 11.33 0.83 -25.26
N GLU A 135 12.32 0.84 -24.35
CA GLU A 135 12.93 2.09 -23.88
C GLU A 135 14.01 2.60 -24.86
N THR A 136 14.36 1.83 -25.89
CA THR A 136 15.32 2.24 -26.94
C THR A 136 14.66 2.93 -28.12
N SER A 137 13.34 2.86 -28.24
CA SER A 137 12.59 3.69 -29.18
C SER A 137 12.43 5.06 -28.51
N GLU A 138 13.31 6.00 -28.83
CA GLU A 138 13.13 7.42 -28.50
C GLU A 138 11.85 8.02 -29.14
N GLU A 139 11.20 7.25 -30.00
CA GLU A 139 9.97 7.57 -30.70
C GLU A 139 8.78 7.47 -29.74
N LEU A 140 8.22 8.64 -29.39
CA LEU A 140 7.01 8.73 -28.60
C LEU A 140 5.82 8.11 -29.37
N PRO A 141 4.93 7.37 -28.71
CA PRO A 141 3.71 6.86 -29.32
C PRO A 141 2.89 7.96 -30.03
N ALA A 142 2.35 7.65 -31.21
CA ALA A 142 1.66 8.62 -32.07
C ALA A 142 0.49 9.37 -31.40
N TYR A 143 -0.14 8.79 -30.37
CA TYR A 143 -1.22 9.46 -29.62
C TYR A 143 -0.71 10.58 -28.68
N LEU A 144 0.60 10.67 -28.44
CA LEU A 144 1.24 11.75 -27.68
C LEU A 144 1.71 12.92 -28.59
N LEU A 145 1.60 12.74 -29.91
CA LEU A 145 1.93 13.74 -30.92
C LEU A 145 0.62 14.31 -31.49
N GLY A 146 0.63 15.59 -31.81
CA GLY A 146 -0.45 16.25 -32.54
C GLY A 146 -0.48 15.82 -34.00
N THR A 147 -1.46 16.33 -34.75
CA THR A 147 -1.61 16.03 -36.19
C THR A 147 -0.38 16.37 -37.03
N ASP A 148 0.44 17.29 -36.54
CA ASP A 148 1.61 17.84 -37.22
C ASP A 148 2.91 17.21 -36.71
N GLY A 149 2.82 16.19 -35.83
CA GLY A 149 3.98 15.55 -35.20
C GLY A 149 4.57 16.33 -34.01
N GLU A 150 3.98 17.47 -33.63
CA GLU A 150 4.38 18.24 -32.45
C GLU A 150 3.90 17.54 -31.17
N GLN A 151 4.75 17.40 -30.17
CA GLN A 151 4.35 16.80 -28.90
C GLN A 151 3.40 17.74 -28.14
N VAL A 152 2.18 17.27 -27.84
CA VAL A 152 1.15 18.08 -27.18
C VAL A 152 1.38 18.17 -25.66
N THR A 153 2.09 17.20 -25.09
CA THR A 153 2.46 17.18 -23.66
C THR A 153 3.87 17.70 -23.43
N PRO A 154 4.09 18.62 -22.46
CA PRO A 154 5.42 19.03 -22.04
C PRO A 154 6.32 17.82 -21.70
N TRP A 155 7.59 17.86 -22.10
CA TRP A 155 8.58 16.85 -21.77
C TRP A 155 8.80 16.76 -20.25
N VAL A 156 8.69 15.55 -19.69
CA VAL A 156 8.87 15.30 -18.25
C VAL A 156 10.34 15.03 -17.89
N LYS A 157 11.19 14.60 -18.84
CA LYS A 157 12.56 14.13 -18.56
C LYS A 157 13.45 15.22 -17.94
N ASP A 158 13.39 16.44 -18.49
CA ASP A 158 14.27 17.55 -18.10
C ASP A 158 13.49 18.76 -17.59
N GLN A 159 12.28 18.55 -17.07
CA GLN A 159 11.51 19.64 -16.49
C GLN A 159 12.21 20.13 -15.22
N GLU A 160 12.75 21.35 -15.26
CA GLU A 160 13.27 22.02 -14.07
C GLU A 160 12.11 22.35 -13.13
N ILE A 161 11.81 21.43 -12.20
CA ILE A 161 10.73 21.59 -11.22
C ILE A 161 11.00 22.81 -10.32
N GLN A 162 12.28 23.19 -10.16
CA GLN A 162 12.67 24.29 -9.29
C GLN A 162 14.09 24.83 -9.59
N ASP A 163 14.23 26.16 -9.72
CA ASP A 163 15.54 26.84 -9.74
C ASP A 163 16.34 26.64 -8.45
N PHE A 164 17.67 26.72 -8.52
CA PHE A 164 18.54 26.58 -7.34
C PHE A 164 18.21 27.58 -6.21
N LEU A 165 17.86 28.82 -6.55
CA LEU A 165 17.51 29.85 -5.57
C LEU A 165 16.18 29.54 -4.89
N THR A 166 15.17 29.12 -5.65
CA THR A 166 13.85 28.78 -5.10
C THR A 166 13.93 27.50 -4.26
N TRP A 167 14.76 26.53 -4.65
CA TRP A 167 15.06 25.34 -3.82
C TRP A 167 15.65 25.72 -2.46
N ARG A 168 16.61 26.66 -2.46
CA ARG A 168 17.24 27.14 -1.23
C ARG A 168 16.26 27.86 -0.31
N GLU A 169 15.41 28.73 -0.88
CA GLU A 169 14.37 29.46 -0.16
C GLU A 169 13.35 28.50 0.46
N ASN A 170 12.86 27.52 -0.32
CA ASN A 170 11.90 26.52 0.15
C ASN A 170 12.50 25.63 1.23
N ARG A 171 13.78 25.24 1.12
CA ARG A 171 14.46 24.46 2.14
C ARG A 171 14.59 25.23 3.46
N ARG A 172 14.84 26.55 3.39
CA ARG A 172 14.85 27.43 4.57
C ARG A 172 13.46 27.54 5.19
N ARG A 173 12.43 27.77 4.35
CA ARG A 173 11.03 27.87 4.78
C ARG A 173 10.54 26.59 5.45
N LEU A 174 10.86 25.44 4.86
CA LEU A 174 10.54 24.12 5.42
C LEU A 174 11.19 23.94 6.79
N LYS A 175 12.48 24.27 6.93
CA LYS A 175 13.20 24.19 8.21
C LYS A 175 12.55 25.08 9.28
N HIS A 176 12.12 26.28 8.92
CA HIS A 176 11.44 27.18 9.84
C HIS A 176 10.07 26.63 10.29
N LEU A 177 9.28 26.09 9.36
CA LEU A 177 8.00 25.46 9.67
C LEU A 177 8.15 24.24 10.60
N LEU A 178 9.17 23.41 10.39
CA LEU A 178 9.49 22.30 11.29
C LEU A 178 9.83 22.79 12.70
N MET A 179 10.66 23.83 12.81
CA MET A 179 11.02 24.42 14.11
C MET A 179 9.80 25.03 14.81
N GLN A 180 8.91 25.70 14.07
CA GLN A 180 7.68 26.26 14.62
C GLN A 180 6.71 25.16 15.08
N ARG A 181 6.59 24.07 14.33
CA ARG A 181 5.83 22.89 14.75
C ARG A 181 6.37 22.32 16.06
N ASP A 182 7.69 22.20 16.19
CA ASP A 182 8.33 21.63 17.37
C ASP A 182 8.18 22.55 18.60
N ALA A 183 8.22 23.87 18.40
CA ALA A 183 7.96 24.85 19.46
C ALA A 183 6.48 24.92 19.88
N ASN A 184 5.56 24.68 18.94
CA ASN A 184 4.12 24.59 19.20
C ASN A 184 3.69 23.20 19.69
N ALA A 185 4.62 22.24 19.82
CA ALA A 185 4.28 20.94 20.40
C ALA A 185 3.96 21.16 21.88
N PRO A 186 2.81 20.65 22.37
CA PRO A 186 2.46 20.81 23.78
C PRO A 186 3.55 20.20 24.66
N SER A 187 3.94 20.94 25.71
CA SER A 187 4.87 20.44 26.72
C SER A 187 4.15 19.35 27.53
N GLU A 188 4.83 18.24 27.85
CA GLU A 188 4.25 17.16 28.65
C GLU A 188 4.06 17.54 30.13
N ASP A 189 4.40 18.77 30.52
CA ASP A 189 4.52 19.22 31.92
C ASP A 189 3.46 20.27 32.35
N GLU A 190 2.59 20.75 31.44
CA GLU A 190 1.65 21.87 31.72
C GLU A 190 0.21 21.46 32.07
N ASP A 191 -0.11 20.14 32.11
CA ASP A 191 -1.46 19.65 32.42
C ASP A 191 -1.76 19.53 33.94
N GLU A 192 -0.87 19.95 34.86
CA GLU A 192 -1.06 19.75 36.32
C GLU A 192 -1.58 20.94 37.13
N ASP A 193 -1.69 22.17 36.58
CA ASP A 193 -1.94 23.36 37.42
C ASP A 193 -3.05 24.31 36.92
N GLU A 194 -4.28 23.82 36.73
CA GLU A 194 -5.47 24.70 36.72
C GLU A 194 -6.61 24.12 37.57
N ASP A 195 -6.50 24.26 38.90
CA ASP A 195 -7.66 24.22 39.80
C ASP A 195 -7.51 25.34 40.86
N VAL A 196 -7.65 26.59 40.38
CA VAL A 196 -7.57 27.80 41.19
C VAL A 196 -8.98 28.15 41.71
N SER A 197 -9.22 27.75 42.96
CA SER A 197 -9.99 28.47 44.00
C SER A 197 -11.28 29.20 43.57
N ASN A 198 -12.42 28.61 43.90
CA ASN A 198 -13.66 29.35 44.13
C ASN A 198 -14.39 28.83 45.38
N GLU A 199 -14.07 29.39 46.54
CA GLU A 199 -14.85 29.21 47.77
C GLU A 199 -15.17 30.61 48.32
N GLU A 200 -16.40 31.07 48.07
CA GLU A 200 -16.98 32.27 48.69
C GLU A 200 -17.09 32.11 50.21
N PRO A 201 -16.85 33.16 51.02
CA PRO A 201 -17.04 33.08 52.46
C PRO A 201 -18.53 33.22 52.80
N LEU A 202 -19.16 32.13 53.27
CA LEU A 202 -20.48 32.19 53.88
C LEU A 202 -20.41 32.95 55.21
N SER A 203 -21.23 33.99 55.30
CA SER A 203 -21.41 34.86 56.46
C SER A 203 -22.59 34.41 57.32
N ALA A 204 -22.39 34.59 58.64
CA ALA A 204 -23.36 34.64 59.75
C ALA A 204 -24.14 33.37 60.14
#